data_AF-A0A522C5V0-F1
#
_entry.id   AF-A0A522C5V0-F1
#
_cell.length_a   1.000
_cell.length_b   1.000
_cell.length_c   1.000
_cell.angle_alpha   90.00
_cell.angle_beta   90.00
_cell.angle_gamma   90.00
#
_symmetry.space_group_name_H-M   'P 1'
#
loop_
_entity.id
_entity.type
_entity.pdbx_description
1 polymer ?
#
loop_
_entity_poly.entity_id
_entity_poly.type
_entity_poly.pdbx_seq_one_letter_code
_entity_poly.pdbx_strand_id
1 'polypeptide(L)'
;MRILLLFMLAISGQLLAINSAFASGACDADCTKCHTLSTNEVQAILAKVKNPEAKILKIQLSPARGLWEVAVENKGQRGLFYVDFSKKYLIPGPIIEVNAAVDKTKERVDELNKGRKIDRSRIPLKNALLLGDKKAAKKVIVFTDPDCPFCGKFHAELKKVAEQRKDIAFYIKLLPLIKLHPDAYWKSKS
;
A
#
# COMPACT_ATOMS: atom_id res chain seq x y z
N MET A 1 67.60 26.51 -63.14
CA MET A 1 68.29 27.05 -61.94
C MET A 1 67.45 26.70 -60.72
N ARG A 2 67.97 25.79 -59.87
CA ARG A 2 67.65 25.56 -58.44
C ARG A 2 66.21 25.14 -58.07
N ILE A 3 66.01 23.85 -57.78
CA ILE A 3 65.84 23.26 -56.43
C ILE A 3 64.45 23.54 -55.82
N LEU A 4 63.59 22.52 -55.77
CA LEU A 4 63.11 22.03 -54.48
C LEU A 4 62.64 20.57 -54.59
N LEU A 5 63.27 19.73 -53.79
CA LEU A 5 62.97 18.31 -53.57
C LEU A 5 61.76 18.13 -52.65
N LEU A 6 61.10 16.97 -52.84
CA LEU A 6 60.49 16.09 -51.82
C LEU A 6 59.33 16.65 -50.97
N PHE A 7 58.13 16.10 -51.15
CA PHE A 7 57.45 15.36 -50.08
C PHE A 7 56.41 14.40 -50.67
N MET A 8 56.82 13.12 -50.73
CA MET A 8 55.98 11.95 -50.97
C MET A 8 55.23 11.58 -49.66
N LEU A 9 54.06 10.95 -49.81
CA LEU A 9 53.22 10.29 -48.79
C LEU A 9 52.40 11.16 -47.84
N ALA A 10 51.06 11.13 -48.02
CA ALA A 10 50.11 11.08 -46.92
C ALA A 10 48.70 10.63 -47.39
N ILE A 11 48.35 9.38 -47.03
CA ILE A 11 47.11 8.99 -46.34
C ILE A 11 45.82 9.09 -47.19
N SER A 12 45.43 8.04 -47.93
CA SER A 12 44.70 6.84 -47.46
C SER A 12 43.34 7.15 -46.79
N GLY A 13 42.26 6.75 -47.47
CA GLY A 13 41.04 6.26 -46.84
C GLY A 13 40.13 7.29 -46.17
N GLN A 14 39.27 7.96 -46.95
CA GLN A 14 38.03 8.50 -46.40
C GLN A 14 37.13 7.32 -46.02
N LEU A 15 37.23 6.87 -44.77
CA LEU A 15 36.18 6.09 -44.13
C LEU A 15 34.91 6.93 -44.13
N LEU A 16 33.89 6.47 -44.85
CA LEU A 16 32.50 6.80 -44.56
C LEU A 16 32.24 6.39 -43.11
N ALA A 17 32.26 7.36 -42.20
CA ALA A 17 31.66 7.20 -40.89
C ALA A 17 30.15 7.07 -41.10
N ILE A 18 29.70 5.82 -41.25
CA ILE A 18 28.30 5.48 -41.10
C ILE A 18 27.98 5.76 -39.64
N ASN A 19 27.46 6.95 -39.36
CA ASN A 19 26.78 7.22 -38.11
C ASN A 19 25.60 6.25 -38.07
N SER A 20 25.79 5.14 -37.39
CA SER A 20 24.73 4.24 -36.97
C SER A 20 23.86 4.95 -35.94
N ALA A 21 23.13 5.98 -36.37
CA ALA A 21 21.96 6.49 -35.67
C ALA A 21 20.78 5.53 -35.89
N PHE A 22 21.00 4.24 -35.66
CA PHE A 22 19.94 3.27 -35.51
C PHE A 22 19.60 3.22 -34.02
N ALA A 23 18.72 4.12 -33.62
CA ALA A 23 17.95 3.98 -32.38
C ALA A 23 16.92 2.85 -32.58
N SER A 24 17.41 1.63 -32.73
CA SER A 24 16.60 0.42 -32.81
C SER A 24 16.92 -0.46 -31.62
N GLY A 25 15.98 -0.54 -30.67
CA GLY A 25 15.89 -1.63 -29.71
C GLY A 25 16.65 -1.41 -28.39
N ALA A 26 16.01 -0.72 -27.44
CA ALA A 26 15.92 -1.10 -26.03
C ALA A 26 15.32 0.06 -25.23
N CYS A 27 13.99 0.21 -25.25
CA CYS A 27 13.27 1.04 -24.29
C CYS A 27 13.19 0.35 -22.92
N ASP A 28 14.34 -0.08 -22.41
CA ASP A 28 14.53 -0.78 -21.14
C ASP A 28 15.71 -0.18 -20.37
N ALA A 29 15.89 1.14 -20.53
CA ALA A 29 16.77 1.90 -19.67
C ALA A 29 16.12 2.03 -18.29
N ASP A 30 16.77 1.50 -17.27
CA ASP A 30 16.40 1.68 -15.87
C ASP A 30 16.24 3.17 -15.56
N CYS A 31 14.98 3.64 -15.51
CA CYS A 31 14.64 5.04 -15.32
C CYS A 31 15.16 5.60 -13.99
N THR A 32 15.45 4.74 -13.01
CA THR A 32 15.95 5.17 -11.69
C THR A 32 17.37 5.74 -11.75
N LYS A 33 18.11 5.51 -12.84
CA LYS A 33 19.45 6.09 -13.04
C LYS A 33 19.41 7.58 -13.35
N CYS A 34 18.35 8.06 -14.02
CA CYS A 34 18.21 9.45 -14.44
C CYS A 34 17.16 10.21 -13.64
N HIS A 35 16.25 9.50 -12.98
CA HIS A 35 15.19 10.07 -12.16
C HIS A 35 15.35 9.56 -10.73
N THR A 36 15.37 10.49 -9.77
CA THR A 36 15.40 10.19 -8.35
C THR A 36 14.34 10.99 -7.65
N LEU A 37 13.79 10.44 -6.57
CA LEU A 37 12.89 11.15 -5.66
C LEU A 37 13.33 10.86 -4.24
N SER A 38 13.92 11.86 -3.59
CA SER A 38 14.42 11.74 -2.22
C SER A 38 13.33 11.97 -1.18
N THR A 39 13.53 11.44 0.03
CA THR A 39 12.63 11.65 1.17
C THR A 39 12.41 13.14 1.48
N ASN A 40 13.47 13.96 1.36
CA ASN A 40 13.38 15.40 1.62
C ASN A 40 12.48 16.12 0.60
N GLU A 41 12.56 15.73 -0.68
CA GLU A 41 11.68 16.27 -1.72
C GLU A 41 10.24 15.87 -1.49
N VAL A 42 9.99 14.62 -1.10
CA VAL A 42 8.64 14.16 -0.74
C VAL A 42 8.11 14.90 0.47
N GLN A 43 8.94 15.16 1.49
CA GLN A 43 8.53 15.93 2.67
C GLN A 43 8.12 17.36 2.29
N ALA A 44 8.85 18.00 1.36
CA ALA A 44 8.50 19.32 0.83
C ALA A 44 7.18 19.30 0.04
N ILE A 45 6.93 18.24 -0.74
CA ILE A 45 5.65 18.04 -1.45
C ILE A 45 4.51 17.89 -0.43
N LEU A 46 4.68 17.05 0.59
CA LEU A 46 3.71 16.83 1.66
C LEU A 46 3.35 18.11 2.42
N ALA A 47 4.34 18.97 2.70
CA ALA A 47 4.10 20.28 3.28
C ALA A 47 3.24 21.17 2.38
N LYS A 48 3.51 21.21 1.06
CA LYS A 48 2.74 22.01 0.09
C LYS A 48 1.29 21.54 -0.03
N VAL A 49 1.03 20.23 0.09
CA VAL A 49 -0.34 19.67 0.06
C VAL A 49 -1.00 19.61 1.43
N LYS A 50 -0.52 20.39 2.40
CA LYS A 50 -1.09 20.52 3.77
C LYS A 50 -1.14 19.20 4.54
N ASN A 51 -0.18 18.31 4.31
CA ASN A 51 -0.04 17.05 5.03
C ASN A 51 1.39 16.82 5.56
N PRO A 52 1.99 17.78 6.29
CA PRO A 52 3.38 17.69 6.74
C PRO A 52 3.63 16.58 7.77
N GLU A 53 2.59 16.16 8.49
CA GLU A 53 2.66 15.11 9.54
C GLU A 53 2.65 13.69 8.97
N ALA A 54 2.46 13.51 7.66
CA ALA A 54 2.43 12.19 7.05
C ALA A 54 3.83 11.55 7.06
N LYS A 55 3.91 10.35 7.64
CA LYS A 55 5.13 9.55 7.65
C LYS A 55 5.33 8.86 6.32
N ILE A 56 6.47 9.10 5.68
CA ILE A 56 6.87 8.39 4.46
C ILE A 56 7.23 6.94 4.83
N LEU A 57 6.57 5.98 4.18
CA LEU A 57 6.80 4.55 4.39
C LEU A 57 7.75 3.97 3.33
N LYS A 58 7.50 4.30 2.06
CA LYS A 58 8.26 3.79 0.92
C LYS A 58 8.14 4.73 -0.27
N ILE A 59 9.24 4.91 -1.00
CA ILE A 59 9.29 5.57 -2.29
C ILE A 59 9.83 4.54 -3.29
N GLN A 60 9.15 4.38 -4.43
CA GLN A 60 9.55 3.42 -5.46
C GLN A 60 8.94 3.80 -6.81
N LEU A 61 9.34 3.13 -7.89
CA LEU A 61 8.67 3.29 -9.18
C LEU A 61 7.22 2.80 -9.13
N SER A 62 6.37 3.53 -9.84
CA SER A 62 4.97 3.18 -10.06
C SER A 62 4.82 2.08 -11.13
N PRO A 63 3.76 1.26 -11.09
CA PRO A 63 3.40 0.39 -12.21
C PRO A 63 3.12 1.16 -13.52
N ALA A 64 2.70 2.43 -13.44
CA ALA A 64 2.65 3.31 -14.61
C ALA A 64 3.99 4.02 -14.79
N ARG A 65 4.55 3.93 -16.01
CA ARG A 65 5.84 4.56 -16.35
C ARG A 65 5.79 6.07 -16.16
N GLY A 66 6.93 6.67 -15.79
CA GLY A 66 7.05 8.11 -15.61
C GLY A 66 6.59 8.64 -14.24
N LEU A 67 6.15 7.75 -13.34
CA LEU A 67 5.67 8.11 -12.01
C LEU A 67 6.46 7.40 -10.90
N TRP A 68 6.68 8.11 -9.81
CA TRP A 68 7.01 7.56 -8.50
C TRP A 68 5.73 7.24 -7.75
N GLU A 69 5.70 6.11 -7.06
CA GLU A 69 4.72 5.76 -6.05
C GLU A 69 5.29 6.08 -4.67
N VAL A 70 4.55 6.87 -3.89
CA VAL A 70 4.91 7.25 -2.54
C VAL A 70 3.86 6.72 -1.59
N ALA A 71 4.26 5.76 -0.76
CA ALA A 71 3.44 5.24 0.33
C ALA A 71 3.64 6.09 1.59
N VAL A 72 2.54 6.50 2.21
CA VAL A 72 2.55 7.29 3.45
C VAL A 72 1.60 6.72 4.50
N GLU A 73 1.88 7.03 5.75
CA GLU A 73 1.00 6.78 6.89
C GLU A 73 0.66 8.10 7.57
N ASN A 74 -0.62 8.39 7.74
CA ASN A 74 -1.10 9.56 8.48
C ASN A 74 -2.16 9.12 9.48
N LYS A 75 -1.97 9.40 10.77
CA LYS A 75 -2.90 9.04 11.87
C LYS A 75 -3.37 7.57 11.82
N GLY A 76 -2.47 6.66 11.49
CA GLY A 76 -2.76 5.23 11.39
C GLY A 76 -3.57 4.82 10.15
N GLN A 77 -3.72 5.69 9.14
CA GLN A 77 -4.23 5.36 7.82
C GLN A 77 -3.06 5.32 6.84
N ARG A 78 -2.93 4.23 6.09
CA ARG A 78 -1.93 4.09 5.02
C ARG A 78 -2.58 4.38 3.68
N GLY A 79 -1.91 5.17 2.87
CA GLY A 79 -2.32 5.51 1.53
C GLY A 79 -1.10 5.65 0.63
N LEU A 80 -1.37 5.90 -0.64
CA LEU A 80 -0.34 6.19 -1.61
C LEU A 80 -0.80 7.28 -2.54
N PHE A 81 0.16 7.99 -3.11
CA PHE A 81 -0.03 8.95 -4.18
C PHE A 81 1.12 8.80 -5.16
N TYR A 82 0.96 9.41 -6.32
CA TYR A 82 1.97 9.37 -7.36
C TYR A 82 2.55 10.76 -7.62
N VAL A 83 3.84 10.80 -7.96
CA VAL A 83 4.55 12.01 -8.34
C VAL A 83 5.23 11.75 -9.67
N ASP A 84 5.03 12.61 -10.65
CA ASP A 84 5.67 12.44 -11.94
C ASP A 84 7.20 12.66 -11.87
N PHE A 85 7.95 12.16 -12.84
CA PHE A 85 9.41 12.29 -12.85
C PHE A 85 9.91 13.74 -12.90
N SER A 86 9.10 14.69 -13.38
CA SER A 86 9.44 16.12 -13.33
C SER A 86 9.17 16.76 -11.96
N LYS A 87 8.54 16.03 -11.03
CA LYS A 87 8.19 16.46 -9.66
C LYS A 87 7.24 17.66 -9.63
N LYS A 88 6.50 17.89 -10.72
CA LYS A 88 5.58 19.04 -10.89
C LYS A 88 4.15 18.67 -10.54
N TYR A 89 3.77 17.40 -10.72
CA TYR A 89 2.41 16.92 -10.57
C TYR A 89 2.35 15.86 -9.49
N LEU A 90 1.38 16.00 -8.60
CA LEU A 90 0.96 14.98 -7.64
C LEU A 90 -0.40 14.45 -8.07
N ILE A 91 -0.53 13.12 -8.12
CA ILE A 91 -1.72 12.42 -8.55
C ILE A 91 -2.22 11.59 -7.36
N PRO A 92 -3.35 11.97 -6.71
CA PRO A 92 -3.85 11.30 -5.52
C PRO A 92 -4.76 10.10 -5.82
N GLY A 93 -5.04 9.82 -7.10
CA GLY A 93 -5.99 8.79 -7.55
C GLY A 93 -5.35 7.42 -7.80
N PRO A 94 -6.19 6.39 -8.02
CA PRO A 94 -5.72 5.04 -8.28
C PRO A 94 -5.16 4.88 -9.70
N ILE A 95 -4.25 3.93 -9.86
CA ILE A 95 -3.83 3.41 -11.16
C ILE A 95 -4.59 2.11 -11.42
N ILE A 96 -5.41 2.12 -12.47
CA ILE A 96 -6.12 0.94 -12.96
C ILE A 96 -5.34 0.38 -14.16
N GLU A 97 -4.93 -0.88 -14.07
CA GLU A 97 -4.38 -1.60 -15.21
C GLU A 97 -5.54 -1.97 -16.15
N VAL A 98 -5.44 -1.55 -17.41
CA VAL A 98 -6.56 -1.54 -18.35
C VAL A 98 -6.96 -2.95 -18.79
N ASN A 99 -5.98 -3.83 -19.05
CA ASN A 99 -6.25 -5.13 -19.66
C ASN A 99 -6.89 -6.10 -18.66
N ALA A 100 -6.46 -6.08 -17.40
CA ALA A 100 -7.01 -6.88 -16.33
C ALA A 100 -8.15 -6.18 -15.56
N ALA A 101 -8.38 -4.88 -15.81
CA ALA A 101 -9.29 -4.03 -15.04
C ALA A 101 -9.00 -4.08 -13.52
N VAL A 102 -7.72 -4.11 -13.15
CA VAL A 102 -7.27 -4.27 -11.75
C VAL A 102 -6.73 -2.95 -11.19
N ASP A 103 -7.19 -2.60 -10.00
CA ASP A 103 -6.67 -1.47 -9.23
C ASP A 103 -5.32 -1.81 -8.57
N LYS A 104 -4.23 -1.34 -9.18
CA LYS A 104 -2.86 -1.56 -8.70
C LYS A 104 -2.54 -0.76 -7.44
N THR A 105 -3.21 0.37 -7.25
CA THR A 105 -3.12 1.16 -6.02
C THR A 105 -3.71 0.37 -4.85
N LYS A 106 -4.88 -0.24 -5.04
CA LYS A 106 -5.52 -1.06 -4.01
C LYS A 106 -4.67 -2.26 -3.62
N GLU A 107 -4.13 -3.01 -4.59
CA GLU A 107 -3.24 -4.14 -4.32
C GLU A 107 -2.07 -3.72 -3.41
N ARG A 108 -1.45 -2.59 -3.74
CA ARG A 108 -0.33 -2.05 -2.97
C ARG A 108 -0.71 -1.60 -1.56
N VAL A 109 -1.84 -0.93 -1.41
CA VAL A 109 -2.35 -0.52 -0.09
C VAL A 109 -2.68 -1.75 0.76
N ASP A 110 -3.31 -2.77 0.16
CA ASP A 110 -3.62 -4.02 0.84
C ASP A 110 -2.33 -4.75 1.30
N GLU A 111 -1.28 -4.75 0.47
CA GLU A 111 0.04 -5.25 0.84
C GLU A 111 0.67 -4.49 2.00
N LEU A 112 0.65 -3.15 1.96
CA LEU A 112 1.13 -2.31 3.06
C LEU A 112 0.36 -2.61 4.36
N ASN A 113 -0.92 -2.95 4.27
CA ASN A 113 -1.74 -3.28 5.42
C ASN A 113 -1.59 -4.74 5.90
N LYS A 114 -1.02 -5.66 5.11
CA LYS A 114 -0.76 -7.06 5.54
C LYS A 114 0.09 -7.10 6.82
N GLY A 115 1.04 -6.18 6.98
CA GLY A 115 1.87 -6.06 8.19
C GLY A 115 1.15 -5.55 9.44
N ARG A 116 -0.09 -5.04 9.30
CA ARG A 116 -0.95 -4.59 10.39
C ARG A 116 -2.01 -5.62 10.78
N LYS A 117 -1.94 -6.83 10.23
CA LYS A 117 -2.83 -7.91 10.64
C LYS A 117 -2.74 -8.08 12.15
N ILE A 118 -3.90 -8.08 12.81
CA ILE A 118 -3.98 -8.36 14.23
C ILE A 118 -3.53 -9.80 14.45
N ASP A 119 -2.50 -9.96 15.28
CA ASP A 119 -2.10 -11.27 15.80
C ASP A 119 -3.20 -11.78 16.74
N ARG A 120 -4.06 -12.65 16.19
CA ARG A 120 -5.21 -13.22 16.90
C ARG A 120 -4.78 -14.03 18.13
N SER A 121 -3.55 -14.56 18.16
CA SER A 121 -3.05 -15.32 19.30
C SER A 121 -2.91 -14.47 20.56
N ARG A 122 -2.74 -13.15 20.40
CA ARG A 122 -2.64 -12.18 21.51
C ARG A 122 -3.99 -11.81 22.12
N ILE A 123 -5.10 -12.22 21.51
CA ILE A 123 -6.43 -11.93 22.03
C ILE A 123 -6.82 -13.05 23.02
N PRO A 124 -6.94 -12.79 24.33
CA PRO A 124 -7.24 -13.82 25.30
C PRO A 124 -8.72 -14.25 25.18
N LEU A 125 -8.96 -15.47 24.68
CA LEU A 125 -10.31 -16.02 24.47
C LEU A 125 -10.82 -16.90 25.62
N LYS A 126 -10.04 -17.07 26.71
CA LYS A 126 -10.38 -17.98 27.83
C LYS A 126 -11.78 -17.76 28.41
N ASN A 127 -12.22 -16.52 28.52
CA ASN A 127 -13.54 -16.14 29.04
C ASN A 127 -14.48 -15.61 27.95
N ALA A 128 -14.24 -15.95 26.68
CA ALA A 128 -15.17 -15.62 25.61
C ALA A 128 -16.32 -16.64 25.61
N LEU A 129 -17.54 -16.16 25.41
CA LEU A 129 -18.71 -17.00 25.20
C LEU A 129 -18.68 -17.53 23.75
N LEU A 130 -18.91 -18.83 23.57
CA LEU A 130 -18.92 -19.44 22.25
C LEU A 130 -20.36 -19.52 21.72
N LEU A 131 -20.58 -18.97 20.53
CA LEU A 131 -21.81 -19.13 19.75
C LEU A 131 -21.49 -19.86 18.44
N GLY A 132 -22.10 -21.03 18.23
CA GLY A 132 -21.84 -21.91 17.10
C GLY A 132 -20.98 -23.13 17.45
N ASP A 133 -20.46 -23.83 16.44
CA ASP A 133 -19.68 -25.05 16.62
C ASP A 133 -18.22 -24.75 16.99
N LYS A 134 -17.71 -25.33 18.09
CA LYS A 134 -16.30 -25.22 18.50
C LYS A 134 -15.32 -25.68 17.41
N LYS A 135 -15.74 -26.58 16.51
CA LYS A 135 -14.97 -27.12 15.39
C LYS A 135 -15.11 -26.32 14.09
N ALA A 136 -15.90 -25.24 14.08
CA ALA A 136 -16.08 -24.41 12.89
C ALA A 136 -14.74 -23.93 12.30
N ALA A 137 -14.62 -24.00 10.97
CA ALA A 137 -13.43 -23.60 10.23
C ALA A 137 -13.17 -22.09 10.33
N LYS A 138 -14.23 -21.27 10.36
CA LYS A 138 -14.15 -19.82 10.47
C LYS A 138 -14.46 -19.39 11.90
N LYS A 139 -13.52 -18.69 12.52
CA LYS A 139 -13.64 -18.17 13.87
C LYS A 139 -13.63 -16.65 13.84
N VAL A 140 -14.67 -16.05 14.40
CA VAL A 140 -14.84 -14.59 14.48
C VAL A 140 -14.82 -14.19 15.94
N ILE A 141 -14.01 -13.19 16.29
CA ILE A 141 -13.97 -12.65 17.66
C ILE A 141 -14.84 -11.39 17.67
N VAL A 142 -15.82 -11.36 18.57
CA VAL A 142 -16.78 -10.26 18.69
C VAL A 142 -16.54 -9.55 20.02
N PHE A 143 -16.02 -8.34 20.00
CA PHE A 143 -15.96 -7.50 21.19
C PHE A 143 -17.31 -6.81 21.40
N THR A 144 -17.87 -6.93 22.59
CA THR A 144 -19.23 -6.44 22.87
C THR A 144 -19.35 -5.90 24.28
N ASP A 145 -20.30 -5.01 24.49
CA ASP A 145 -20.69 -4.49 25.79
C ASP A 145 -22.09 -5.03 26.16
N PRO A 146 -22.30 -5.55 27.38
CA PRO A 146 -23.60 -6.11 27.81
C PRO A 146 -24.75 -5.09 27.80
N ASP A 147 -24.46 -3.81 27.99
CA ASP A 147 -25.47 -2.74 28.10
C ASP A 147 -25.61 -1.92 26.80
N CYS A 148 -24.84 -2.26 25.76
CA CYS A 148 -24.93 -1.56 24.48
C CYS A 148 -26.12 -2.05 23.64
N PRO A 149 -27.11 -1.20 23.31
CA PRO A 149 -28.29 -1.62 22.54
C PRO A 149 -27.94 -2.03 21.10
N PHE A 150 -26.92 -1.41 20.49
CA PHE A 150 -26.46 -1.79 19.16
C PHE A 150 -25.79 -3.17 19.16
N CYS A 151 -25.03 -3.47 20.21
CA CYS A 151 -24.48 -4.81 20.40
C CYS A 151 -25.60 -5.84 20.55
N GLY A 152 -26.62 -5.56 21.36
CA GLY A 152 -27.78 -6.45 21.51
C GLY A 152 -28.45 -6.78 20.16
N LYS A 153 -28.68 -5.77 19.31
CA LYS A 153 -29.20 -5.97 17.95
C LYS A 153 -28.27 -6.82 17.09
N PHE A 154 -26.96 -6.55 17.12
CA PHE A 154 -25.98 -7.32 16.36
C PHE A 154 -25.95 -8.79 16.78
N HIS A 155 -26.07 -9.09 18.08
CA HIS A 155 -26.10 -10.47 18.58
C HIS A 155 -27.31 -11.26 18.07
N ALA A 156 -28.46 -10.61 17.84
CA ALA A 156 -29.60 -11.26 17.20
C ALA A 156 -29.27 -11.74 15.78
N GLU A 157 -28.53 -10.93 15.01
CA GLU A 157 -28.07 -11.33 13.67
C GLU A 157 -26.99 -12.43 13.73
N LEU A 158 -26.09 -12.38 14.72
CA LEU A 158 -25.09 -13.45 14.92
C LEU A 158 -25.74 -14.82 15.16
N LYS A 159 -26.83 -14.87 15.93
CA LYS A 159 -27.59 -16.09 16.16
C LYS A 159 -28.13 -16.67 14.86
N LYS A 160 -28.78 -15.85 14.04
CA LYS A 160 -29.27 -16.28 12.71
C LYS A 160 -28.15 -16.85 11.84
N VAL A 161 -26.98 -16.20 11.83
CA VAL A 161 -25.83 -16.70 11.07
C VAL A 161 -25.33 -18.04 11.64
N ALA A 162 -25.19 -18.19 12.95
CA ALA A 162 -24.74 -19.45 13.57
C ALA A 162 -25.74 -20.61 13.37
N GLU A 163 -27.03 -20.30 13.27
CA GLU A 163 -28.07 -21.26 12.94
C GLU A 163 -27.94 -21.75 11.48
N GLN A 164 -27.75 -20.82 10.55
CA GLN A 164 -27.67 -21.09 9.10
C GLN A 164 -26.30 -21.60 8.62
N ARG A 165 -25.22 -21.27 9.34
CA ARG A 165 -23.83 -21.49 8.90
C ARG A 165 -23.01 -22.20 9.98
N LYS A 166 -22.91 -23.52 9.87
CA LYS A 166 -22.11 -24.36 10.77
C LYS A 166 -20.60 -24.22 10.57
N ASP A 167 -20.16 -23.64 9.45
CA ASP A 167 -18.75 -23.36 9.19
C ASP A 167 -18.21 -22.12 9.92
N ILE A 168 -19.06 -21.42 10.70
CA ILE A 168 -18.71 -20.20 11.44
C ILE A 168 -19.00 -20.37 12.93
N ALA A 169 -18.06 -19.92 13.76
CA ALA A 169 -18.26 -19.75 15.20
C ALA A 169 -17.79 -18.38 15.68
N PHE A 170 -18.56 -17.83 16.63
CA PHE A 170 -18.31 -16.53 17.23
C PHE A 170 -17.81 -16.68 18.66
N TYR A 171 -16.65 -16.09 18.94
CA TYR A 171 -16.09 -15.93 20.27
C TYR A 171 -16.44 -14.53 20.78
N ILE A 172 -17.49 -14.46 21.59
CA ILE A 172 -18.02 -13.22 22.13
C ILE A 172 -17.22 -12.85 23.37
N LYS A 173 -16.44 -11.77 23.25
CA LYS A 173 -15.57 -11.24 24.29
C LYS A 173 -16.20 -9.96 24.87
N LEU A 174 -16.54 -10.00 26.15
CA LEU A 174 -17.07 -8.83 26.82
C LEU A 174 -15.97 -7.78 27.03
N LEU A 175 -16.23 -6.56 26.54
CA LEU A 175 -15.41 -5.36 26.64
C LEU A 175 -16.33 -4.20 27.09
N PRO A 176 -16.57 -4.05 28.40
CA PRO A 176 -17.47 -3.04 28.93
C PRO A 176 -16.92 -1.64 28.70
N LEU A 177 -17.70 -0.79 28.04
CA LEU A 177 -17.40 0.62 27.76
C LEU A 177 -17.88 1.48 28.93
N ILE A 178 -17.21 1.38 30.07
CA ILE A 178 -17.59 2.02 31.34
C ILE A 178 -17.85 3.53 31.27
N LYS A 179 -17.30 4.23 30.26
CA LYS A 179 -17.56 5.66 30.03
C LYS A 179 -18.96 5.94 29.47
N LEU A 180 -19.57 4.95 28.82
CA LEU A 180 -20.89 5.02 28.20
C LEU A 180 -21.91 4.22 28.99
N HIS A 181 -21.51 3.06 29.53
CA HIS A 181 -22.37 2.15 30.29
C HIS A 181 -21.71 1.83 31.65
N PRO A 182 -22.00 2.61 32.70
CA PRO A 182 -21.33 2.47 34.00
C PRO A 182 -21.47 1.08 34.65
N ASP A 183 -22.63 0.43 34.46
CA ASP A 183 -22.94 -0.88 35.03
C ASP A 183 -22.40 -2.07 34.22
N ALA A 184 -21.88 -1.83 33.02
CA ALA A 184 -21.45 -2.90 32.13
C ALA A 184 -20.31 -3.75 32.71
N TYR A 185 -19.49 -3.16 33.59
CA TYR A 185 -18.32 -3.86 34.14
C TYR A 185 -18.71 -5.08 34.97
N TRP A 186 -19.57 -4.92 35.98
CA TRP A 186 -19.92 -6.04 36.86
C TRP A 186 -20.72 -7.11 36.10
N LYS A 187 -21.62 -6.69 35.19
CA LYS A 187 -22.37 -7.60 34.29
C LYS A 187 -21.45 -8.42 33.40
N SER A 188 -20.30 -7.85 33.01
CA SER A 188 -19.31 -8.57 32.19
C SER A 188 -18.51 -9.65 32.94
N LYS A 189 -18.65 -9.71 34.27
CA LYS A 189 -17.95 -10.67 35.14
C LYS A 189 -18.85 -11.76 35.69
N SER A 190 -20.18 -11.61 35.55
CA SER A 190 -21.20 -12.56 36.02
C SER A 190 -21.30 -13.80 35.16
#